data_AF-A0A3D5NDC7-F1
#
_entry.id   AF-A0A3D5NDC7-F1
#
_cell.length_a   1.000
_cell.length_b   1.000
_cell.length_c   1.000
_cell.angle_alpha   90.00
_cell.angle_beta   90.00
_cell.angle_gamma   90.00
#
_symmetry.space_group_name_H-M   'P 1'
#
loop_
_entity.id
_entity.type
_entity.pdbx_description
1 polymer ?
#
loop_
_entity_poly.entity_id
_entity_poly.type
_entity_poly.pdbx_seq_one_letter_code
_entity_poly.pdbx_strand_id
1 'polypeptide(L)'
;ARQIEQAGIPVSVGAFGVTEIENRMRNGQMALVLISQYRIYGDKIPHWVVVSGFDDRFVYVTDPDIGDDHDPFNGSDCLSFPILRHEFDLMARYGRDKVQAAVFVSKKAG
;
A
#
# COMPACT_ATOMS: atom_id res chain seq x y z
N ALA A 1 -15.11 -8.50 -4.37
CA ALA A 1 -15.05 -9.16 -5.69
C ALA A 1 -15.92 -8.46 -6.73
N ARG A 2 -17.24 -8.30 -6.50
CA ARG A 2 -18.19 -7.75 -7.49
C ARG A 2 -17.77 -6.43 -8.18
N GLN A 3 -17.24 -5.45 -7.45
CA GLN A 3 -16.81 -4.17 -8.05
C GLN A 3 -15.59 -4.34 -8.99
N ILE A 4 -14.67 -5.24 -8.65
CA ILE A 4 -13.46 -5.53 -9.42
C ILE A 4 -13.83 -6.27 -10.71
N GLU A 5 -14.74 -7.24 -10.61
CA GLU A 5 -15.30 -7.98 -11.75
C GLU A 5 -16.04 -7.04 -12.72
N GLN A 6 -16.87 -6.14 -12.19
CA GLN A 6 -17.60 -5.15 -13.00
C GLN A 6 -16.67 -4.15 -13.70
N ALA A 7 -15.55 -3.81 -13.07
CA ALA A 7 -14.54 -2.93 -13.65
C ALA A 7 -13.59 -3.64 -14.65
N GLY A 8 -13.70 -4.97 -14.81
CA GLY A 8 -12.81 -5.75 -15.67
C GLY A 8 -11.35 -5.74 -15.22
N ILE A 9 -11.09 -5.49 -13.93
CA ILE A 9 -9.73 -5.42 -13.39
C ILE A 9 -9.21 -6.85 -13.19
N PRO A 10 -8.08 -7.24 -13.80
CA PRO A 10 -7.50 -8.57 -13.61
C PRO A 10 -7.17 -8.83 -12.14
N VAL A 11 -7.67 -9.94 -11.60
CA VAL A 11 -7.41 -10.37 -10.23
C VAL A 11 -6.39 -11.49 -10.23
N SER A 12 -5.29 -11.29 -9.52
CA SER A 12 -4.34 -12.35 -9.21
C SER A 12 -4.44 -12.68 -7.73
N VAL A 13 -4.78 -13.94 -7.41
CA VAL A 13 -4.85 -14.42 -6.02
C VAL A 13 -3.57 -15.17 -5.72
N GLY A 14 -2.84 -14.71 -4.71
CA GLY A 14 -1.60 -15.32 -4.27
C GLY A 14 -0.94 -14.50 -3.16
N ALA A 15 0.03 -15.11 -2.48
CA ALA A 15 0.90 -14.36 -1.57
C ALA A 15 1.81 -13.44 -2.39
N PHE A 16 1.93 -12.18 -1.98
CA PHE A 16 2.91 -11.26 -2.54
C PHE A 16 3.79 -10.75 -1.41
N GLY A 17 5.07 -10.58 -1.72
CA GLY A 17 6.06 -9.99 -0.82
C GLY A 17 6.54 -8.65 -1.34
N VAL A 18 7.36 -7.98 -0.54
CA VAL A 18 8.00 -6.69 -0.88
C VAL A 18 8.70 -6.73 -2.25
N THR A 19 9.40 -7.82 -2.55
CA THR A 19 10.12 -7.99 -3.82
C THR A 19 9.20 -7.94 -5.05
N GLU A 20 8.00 -8.52 -4.96
CA GLU A 20 7.04 -8.51 -6.06
C GLU A 20 6.49 -7.09 -6.29
N ILE A 21 6.19 -6.38 -5.20
CA ILE A 21 5.74 -4.98 -5.26
C ILE A 21 6.81 -4.11 -5.90
N GLU A 22 8.05 -4.27 -5.46
CA GLU A 22 9.20 -3.53 -5.97
C GLU A 22 9.43 -3.79 -7.47
N ASN A 23 9.39 -5.05 -7.91
CA ASN A 23 9.54 -5.40 -9.32
C ASN A 23 8.46 -4.73 -10.19
N ARG A 24 7.20 -4.77 -9.75
CA ARG A 24 6.09 -4.12 -10.46
C ARG A 24 6.24 -2.61 -10.49
N MET A 25 6.70 -2.00 -9.40
CA MET A 25 6.96 -0.57 -9.36
C MET A 25 8.11 -0.15 -10.28
N ARG A 26 9.19 -0.94 -10.35
CA ARG A 26 10.28 -0.72 -11.32
C ARG A 26 9.80 -0.82 -12.78
N ASN A 27 8.74 -1.58 -13.04
CA ASN A 27 8.07 -1.65 -14.35
C ASN A 27 7.09 -0.49 -14.61
N GLY A 28 7.08 0.55 -13.77
CA GLY A 28 6.26 1.75 -13.95
C GLY A 28 4.82 1.61 -13.44
N GLN A 29 4.54 0.61 -12.61
CA GLN A 29 3.25 0.47 -11.93
C GLN A 29 3.28 1.21 -10.59
N MET A 30 2.13 1.72 -10.14
CA MET A 30 1.93 2.21 -8.77
C MET A 30 1.33 1.09 -7.92
N ALA A 31 1.76 0.96 -6.67
CA ALA A 31 1.25 -0.06 -5.75
C ALA A 31 0.49 0.59 -4.61
N LEU A 32 -0.79 0.24 -4.48
CA LEU A 32 -1.61 0.51 -3.31
C LEU A 32 -1.67 -0.75 -2.46
N VAL A 33 -1.20 -0.71 -1.23
CA VAL A 33 -1.05 -1.88 -0.37
C VAL A 33 -1.87 -1.70 0.89
N LEU A 34 -2.62 -2.75 1.26
CA LEU A 34 -3.31 -2.80 2.53
C LEU A 34 -2.33 -3.22 3.63
N ILE A 35 -2.11 -2.33 4.59
CA ILE A 35 -1.27 -2.56 5.76
C ILE A 35 -2.09 -2.54 7.05
N SER A 36 -1.58 -3.16 8.10
CA SER A 36 -2.10 -2.97 9.45
C SER A 36 -1.43 -1.75 10.11
N GLN A 37 -2.21 -0.71 10.41
CA GLN A 37 -1.75 0.45 11.19
C GLN A 37 -1.46 0.14 12.67
N TYR A 38 -1.65 -1.11 13.12
CA TYR A 38 -1.48 -1.51 14.51
C TYR A 38 -0.10 -1.15 15.09
N ARG A 39 0.96 -1.25 14.28
CA ARG A 39 2.32 -0.92 14.72
C ARG A 39 2.62 0.58 14.73
N ILE A 40 1.83 1.40 14.05
CA ILE A 40 2.07 2.84 13.90
C ILE A 40 1.18 3.64 14.87
N TYR A 41 -0.10 3.29 14.97
CA TYR A 41 -1.10 4.05 15.75
C TYR A 41 -1.71 3.25 16.91
N GLY A 42 -1.39 1.96 17.06
CA GLY A 42 -1.96 1.10 18.12
C GLY A 42 -3.36 0.55 17.83
N ASP A 43 -4.03 1.07 16.79
CA ASP A 43 -5.35 0.63 16.37
C ASP A 43 -5.30 -0.44 15.26
N LYS A 44 -6.13 -1.48 15.41
CA LYS A 44 -6.20 -2.63 14.49
C LYS A 44 -7.12 -2.34 13.30
N ILE A 45 -6.92 -1.21 12.64
CA ILE A 45 -7.68 -0.84 11.46
C ILE A 45 -6.82 -1.14 10.22
N PRO A 46 -7.37 -1.86 9.22
CA PRO A 46 -6.68 -2.07 7.96
C PRO A 46 -6.68 -0.76 7.16
N HIS A 47 -5.51 -0.35 6.67
CA HIS A 47 -5.33 0.93 5.99
C HIS A 47 -4.65 0.79 4.64
N TRP A 48 -5.10 1.57 3.66
CA TRP A 48 -4.50 1.57 2.33
C TRP A 48 -3.43 2.63 2.23
N VAL A 49 -2.21 2.24 1.91
CA VAL A 49 -1.10 3.15 1.67
C VAL A 49 -0.59 3.05 0.25
N VAL A 50 -0.12 4.17 -0.28
CA VAL A 50 0.58 4.20 -1.58
C VAL A 50 2.05 3.97 -1.32
N VAL A 51 2.66 3.00 -2.01
CA VAL A 51 4.11 2.85 -1.99
C VAL A 51 4.72 3.87 -2.94
N SER A 52 5.53 4.78 -2.40
CA SER A 52 6.16 5.86 -3.15
C SER A 52 7.60 5.55 -3.58
N GLY A 53 8.27 4.60 -2.92
CA GLY A 53 9.62 4.19 -3.29
C GLY A 53 10.21 3.06 -2.45
N PHE A 54 11.40 2.62 -2.85
CA PHE A 54 12.17 1.56 -2.18
C PHE A 54 13.66 1.92 -2.14
N ASP A 55 14.33 1.54 -1.07
CA ASP A 55 15.78 1.38 -1.01
C ASP A 55 16.16 -0.02 -0.45
N ASP A 56 17.45 -0.25 -0.21
CA ASP A 56 17.98 -1.53 0.28
C ASP A 56 17.42 -1.94 1.65
N ARG A 57 16.96 -0.98 2.46
CA ARG A 57 16.54 -1.18 3.87
C ARG A 57 15.09 -0.78 4.13
N PHE A 58 14.53 0.13 3.34
CA PHE A 58 13.26 0.80 3.58
C PHE A 58 12.31 0.71 2.38
N VAL A 59 11.03 0.67 2.72
CA VAL A 59 9.88 0.90 1.84
C VAL A 59 9.32 2.26 2.24
N TYR A 60 9.22 3.17 1.30
CA TYR A 60 8.62 4.47 1.51
C TYR A 60 7.15 4.39 1.16
N VAL A 61 6.29 4.79 2.09
CA VAL A 61 4.85 4.80 1.91
C VAL A 61 4.29 6.17 2.21
N THR A 62 3.23 6.53 1.49
CA THR A 62 2.45 7.75 1.71
C THR A 62 1.04 7.37 2.07
N ASP A 63 0.53 8.01 3.11
CA ASP A 63 -0.85 7.88 3.55
C ASP A 63 -1.76 8.76 2.67
N PRO A 64 -2.80 8.22 2.00
CA PRO A 64 -3.76 9.02 1.26
C PRO A 64 -4.85 9.65 2.14
N ASP A 65 -4.88 9.37 3.46
CA ASP A 65 -5.81 9.96 4.42
C ASP A 65 -5.46 11.43 4.64
N ILE A 66 -5.93 12.25 3.72
CA ILE A 66 -6.10 13.68 3.91
C ILE A 66 -7.36 13.83 4.77
N GLY A 67 -7.22 14.28 6.02
CA GLY A 67 -8.37 14.50 6.90
C GLY A 67 -9.45 15.35 6.24
N ASP A 68 -10.67 15.33 6.80
CA ASP A 68 -11.83 16.07 6.26
C ASP A 68 -11.46 17.50 5.82
N ASP A 69 -12.06 17.94 4.71
CA ASP A 69 -11.84 19.16 3.89
C ASP A 69 -11.72 20.52 4.64
N HIS A 70 -11.73 20.53 5.97
CA HIS A 70 -11.77 21.72 6.81
C HIS A 70 -10.47 22.03 7.59
N ASP A 71 -9.50 21.12 7.67
CA ASP A 71 -8.22 21.40 8.36
C ASP A 71 -7.19 21.98 7.35
N PRO A 72 -6.52 23.10 7.66
CA PRO A 72 -5.68 23.79 6.70
C PRO A 72 -4.39 23.01 6.47
N PHE A 73 -4.31 22.26 5.36
CA PHE A 73 -3.11 21.66 4.74
C PHE A 73 -1.81 21.85 5.55
N ASN A 74 -1.60 20.99 6.54
CA ASN A 74 -0.33 20.92 7.22
C ASN A 74 0.58 20.16 6.26
N GLY A 75 1.67 20.74 5.76
CA GLY A 75 2.62 20.04 4.86
C GLY A 75 3.22 18.72 5.43
N SER A 76 2.82 18.32 6.64
CA SER A 76 3.05 17.04 7.30
C SER A 76 2.21 15.89 6.75
N ASP A 77 1.08 16.15 6.10
CA ASP A 77 0.13 15.10 5.66
C ASP A 77 0.57 14.43 4.34
N CYS A 78 1.66 14.93 3.73
CA CYS A 78 2.31 14.37 2.55
C CYS A 78 3.64 13.65 2.88
N LEU A 79 3.88 13.28 4.14
CA LEU A 79 5.16 12.71 4.53
C LEU A 79 5.24 11.23 4.12
N SER A 80 6.10 10.95 3.14
CA SER A 80 6.55 9.58 2.91
C SER A 80 7.32 9.08 4.12
N PHE A 81 6.77 8.10 4.85
CA PHE A 81 7.45 7.54 6.01
C PHE A 81 8.21 6.26 5.64
N PRO A 82 9.47 6.10 6.10
CA PRO A 82 10.26 4.91 5.84
C PRO A 82 9.85 3.77 6.77
N ILE A 83 9.46 2.64 6.21
CA ILE A 83 9.21 1.39 6.93
C ILE A 83 10.32 0.41 6.57
N LEU A 84 10.94 -0.26 7.54
CA LEU A 84 11.92 -1.30 7.25
C LEU A 84 11.29 -2.41 6.38
N ARG A 85 12.00 -2.93 5.39
CA ARG A 85 11.45 -3.94 4.46
C ARG A 85 10.85 -5.17 5.17
N HIS A 86 11.51 -5.66 6.22
CA HIS A 86 11.00 -6.78 7.00
C HIS A 86 9.75 -6.41 7.82
N GLU A 87 9.70 -5.19 8.35
CA GLU A 87 8.52 -4.67 9.05
C GLU A 87 7.34 -4.52 8.09
N PHE A 88 7.59 -4.03 6.87
CA PHE A 88 6.57 -3.91 5.85
C PHE A 88 5.98 -5.26 5.45
N ASP A 89 6.79 -6.31 5.28
CA ASP A 89 6.30 -7.67 4.98
C ASP A 89 5.40 -8.23 6.10
N LEU A 90 5.67 -7.86 7.35
CA LEU A 90 4.83 -8.18 8.50
C LEU A 90 3.54 -7.35 8.53
N MET A 91 3.63 -6.04 8.23
CA MET A 91 2.49 -5.12 8.21
C MET A 91 1.53 -5.37 7.05
N ALA A 92 2.04 -5.83 5.90
CA ALA A 92 1.25 -6.19 4.72
C ALA A 92 0.46 -7.50 4.91
N ARG A 93 0.51 -8.11 6.10
CA ARG A 93 -0.27 -9.29 6.49
C ARG A 93 -1.24 -8.89 7.60
N TYR A 94 -2.53 -8.93 7.29
CA TYR A 94 -3.59 -8.54 8.21
C TYR A 94 -4.32 -9.77 8.79
N GLY A 95 -4.55 -9.75 10.11
CA GLY A 95 -5.40 -10.71 10.81
C GLY A 95 -4.78 -12.11 11.03
N ARG A 96 -5.53 -12.98 11.71
CA ARG A 96 -5.11 -14.38 12.00
C ARG A 96 -4.89 -15.21 10.74
N ASP A 97 -5.65 -14.91 9.69
CA ASP A 97 -5.61 -15.61 8.42
C ASP A 97 -4.55 -15.04 7.46
N LYS A 98 -3.73 -14.07 7.91
CA LYS A 98 -2.66 -13.41 7.13
C LYS A 98 -3.16 -12.91 5.76
N VAL A 99 -4.33 -12.28 5.76
CA VAL A 99 -4.91 -11.73 4.54
C VAL A 99 -4.02 -10.59 4.06
N GLN A 100 -3.71 -10.59 2.76
CA GLN A 100 -2.94 -9.55 2.11
C GLN A 100 -3.73 -9.03 0.92
N ALA A 101 -3.64 -7.73 0.65
CA ALA A 101 -4.23 -7.14 -0.54
C ALA A 101 -3.32 -6.04 -1.10
N ALA A 102 -3.10 -6.07 -2.41
CA ALA A 102 -2.42 -5.02 -3.14
C ALA A 102 -3.14 -4.78 -4.47
N VAL A 103 -3.20 -3.52 -4.88
CA VAL A 103 -3.72 -3.08 -6.17
C VAL A 103 -2.58 -2.43 -6.93
N PHE A 104 -2.33 -2.92 -8.14
CA PHE A 104 -1.32 -2.33 -9.03
C PHE A 104 -2.00 -1.54 -10.13
N VAL A 105 -1.65 -0.27 -10.24
CA VAL A 105 -2.19 0.64 -11.25
C VAL A 105 -1.09 0.95 -12.26
N SER A 106 -1.36 0.76 -13.54
CA SER A 106 -0.45 1.12 -14.62
C SER A 106 -1.11 2.12 -15.56
N LYS A 107 -0.30 2.96 -16.21
CA LYS A 107 -0.78 3.78 -17.32
C LYS A 107 -1.36 2.85 -18.40
N LYS A 108 -2.56 3.17 -18.90
CA LYS A 108 -3.16 2.45 -20.02
C LYS A 108 -2.18 2.52 -21.20
N ALA A 109 -1.83 1.35 -21.77
CA ALA A 109 -1.09 1.32 -23.02
C ALA A 109 -1.90 2.10 -24.06
N GLY A 110 -1.29 3.15 -24.61
CA GLY A 110 -1.90 4.00 -25.63
C GLY A 110 -2.15 3.24 -26.92
#